data_AF-A0A524KTR6-F1
#
_entry.id   AF-A0A524KTR6-F1
#
_cell.length_a   1.000
_cell.length_b   1.000
_cell.length_c   1.000
_cell.angle_alpha   90.00
_cell.angle_beta   90.00
_cell.angle_gamma   90.00
#
_symmetry.space_group_name_H-M   'P 1'
#
loop_
_entity.id
_entity.type
_entity.pdbx_description
1 polymer ?
#
loop_
_entity_poly.entity_id
_entity_poly.type
_entity_poly.pdbx_seq_one_letter_code
_entity_poly.pdbx_strand_id
1 'polypeptide(L)'
;MEFLVNYAWLWGLIGLVLAFIIYKYVMTFSPGNDVMVEIMDRIHAGAMVFLKREYKIIAIFVVIVFLLLFFALDNKMSSVAFLAGAICSLMAGVFGMQAATLSNARTAEAARAYGQGRALTVAFFGGSVMGLSVASLGLLGLGVFFYFFAGTDPVVINGFAMGASSIALFARVGGGIFTKTADVGSDLVGKIEAGIPEDDPRNPGVTADNVGDNVGDIAGMGADLYESYCGSVVAAIAIGATMGLGVEGMAMKWMMLPMLFIIVGLLASVIGIGLFNFLKNMKPQSALSNSLYIAGILFIVASYFVVKSTTAGMSTEYLNNVGMISPLGPFWAVLLGIIAGMLIGAITEYYTARGPVVRIAESSQTGPATIIISGFAIGLESVVAPVFCIAMAIWLSYITCGIYGIAIAGVGMLGTVGMTMSVDSYGPIADNAGGIAEQAHMPPEVREITDGLDAVGNTTAAIGKGFAIGSAALTALAMFAAYTATVKT
;
A
#
# COMPACT_ATOMS: atom_id res chain seq x y z
N MET A 1 11.31 24.74 4.69
CA MET A 1 11.09 23.57 3.81
C MET A 1 12.34 22.70 3.74
N GLU A 2 13.52 23.26 3.45
CA GLU A 2 14.80 22.53 3.48
C GLU A 2 15.05 21.78 4.79
N PHE A 3 14.81 22.43 5.93
CA PHE A 3 14.88 21.76 7.23
C PHE A 3 14.00 20.49 7.29
N LEU A 4 12.76 20.54 6.80
CA LEU A 4 11.86 19.38 6.85
C LEU A 4 12.39 18.20 6.04
N VAL A 5 13.00 18.46 4.87
CA VAL A 5 13.53 17.41 4.00
C VAL A 5 14.88 16.90 4.49
N ASN A 6 15.76 17.77 4.98
CA ASN A 6 17.05 17.37 5.57
C ASN A 6 16.85 16.44 6.78
N TYR A 7 15.72 16.58 7.46
CA TYR A 7 15.30 15.73 8.57
C TYR A 7 14.13 14.80 8.20
N ALA A 8 13.93 14.49 6.91
CA ALA A 8 12.89 13.56 6.44
C ALA A 8 12.97 12.21 7.15
N TRP A 9 14.20 11.72 7.40
CA TRP A 9 14.44 10.47 8.12
C TRP A 9 13.91 10.48 9.56
N LEU A 10 13.90 11.63 10.25
CA LEU A 10 13.30 11.77 11.57
C LEU A 10 11.77 11.62 11.52
N TRP A 11 11.12 12.15 10.49
CA TRP A 11 9.67 11.98 10.30
C TRP A 11 9.31 10.51 10.06
N GLY A 12 10.13 9.79 9.28
CA GLY A 12 10.00 8.33 9.15
C GLY A 12 10.16 7.61 10.48
N LEU A 13 11.16 7.97 11.31
CA LEU A 13 11.31 7.40 12.65
C LEU A 13 10.11 7.68 13.56
N ILE A 14 9.56 8.90 13.54
CA ILE A 14 8.35 9.26 14.30
C ILE A 14 7.17 8.39 13.86
N GLY A 15 6.98 8.21 12.55
CA GLY A 15 5.93 7.35 12.02
C GLY A 15 6.07 5.88 12.46
N LEU A 16 7.30 5.35 12.52
CA LEU A 16 7.57 4.01 13.07
C LEU A 16 7.27 3.92 14.57
N VAL A 17 7.62 4.95 15.35
CA VAL A 17 7.28 5.00 16.78
C VAL A 17 5.77 5.01 16.96
N LEU A 18 5.02 5.75 16.15
CA LEU A 18 3.57 5.76 16.18
C LEU A 18 2.97 4.40 15.78
N ALA A 19 3.51 3.74 14.75
CA ALA A 19 3.12 2.39 14.38
C ALA A 19 3.34 1.41 15.55
N PHE A 20 4.47 1.52 16.26
CA PHE A 20 4.74 0.71 17.44
C PHE A 20 3.82 1.02 18.63
N ILE A 21 3.45 2.29 18.85
CA ILE A 21 2.48 2.67 19.86
C ILE A 21 1.11 2.07 19.54
N ILE A 22 0.67 2.12 18.28
CA ILE A 22 -0.59 1.50 17.85
C ILE A 22 -0.52 -0.02 18.01
N TYR A 23 0.59 -0.66 17.62
CA TYR A 23 0.80 -2.08 17.86
C TYR A 23 0.63 -2.43 19.35
N LYS A 24 1.30 -1.69 20.25
CA LYS A 24 1.15 -1.88 21.69
C LYS A 24 -0.27 -1.66 22.18
N TYR A 25 -0.98 -0.68 21.63
CA TYR A 25 -2.39 -0.45 21.92
C TYR A 25 -3.26 -1.65 21.51
N VAL A 26 -3.09 -2.19 20.30
CA VAL A 26 -3.83 -3.38 19.84
C VAL A 26 -3.51 -4.59 20.72
N MET A 27 -2.27 -4.74 21.17
CA MET A 27 -1.89 -5.85 22.06
C MET A 27 -2.54 -5.78 23.45
N THR A 28 -3.12 -4.65 23.86
CA THR A 28 -3.90 -4.53 25.11
C THR A 28 -5.27 -5.19 25.04
N PHE A 29 -5.78 -5.47 23.85
CA PHE A 29 -7.05 -6.16 23.66
C PHE A 29 -6.89 -7.65 23.98
N SER A 30 -7.94 -8.23 24.57
CA SER A 30 -7.97 -9.66 24.87
C SER A 30 -7.92 -10.48 23.57
N PRO A 31 -7.05 -11.49 23.46
CA PRO A 31 -7.04 -12.43 22.35
C PRO A 31 -8.15 -13.49 22.44
N GLY A 32 -9.02 -13.43 23.45
CA GLY A 32 -10.12 -14.39 23.64
C GLY A 32 -9.76 -15.49 24.63
N ASN A 33 -10.31 -16.69 24.39
CA ASN A 33 -10.08 -17.87 25.23
C ASN A 33 -8.86 -18.68 24.77
N ASP A 34 -8.51 -19.75 25.50
CA ASP A 34 -7.33 -20.58 25.21
C ASP A 34 -7.35 -21.20 23.81
N VAL A 35 -8.53 -21.59 23.30
CA VAL A 35 -8.68 -22.15 21.94
C VAL A 35 -8.37 -21.11 20.88
N MET A 36 -8.90 -19.89 21.03
CA MET A 36 -8.61 -18.78 20.12
C MET A 36 -7.13 -18.41 20.13
N VAL A 37 -6.51 -18.38 21.30
CA VAL A 37 -5.07 -18.12 21.46
C VAL A 37 -4.25 -19.22 20.77
N GLU A 38 -4.62 -20.48 20.94
CA GLU A 38 -3.93 -21.60 20.29
C GLU A 38 -4.01 -21.51 18.75
N ILE A 39 -5.18 -21.19 18.19
CA ILE A 39 -5.35 -21.01 16.73
C ILE A 39 -4.52 -19.81 16.25
N MET A 40 -4.59 -18.67 16.94
CA MET A 40 -3.79 -17.48 16.64
C MET A 40 -2.29 -17.81 16.62
N ASP A 41 -1.80 -18.51 17.64
CA ASP A 41 -0.38 -18.86 17.76
C ASP A 41 0.06 -19.82 16.65
N ARG A 42 -0.81 -20.75 16.22
CA ARG A 42 -0.54 -21.63 15.06
C ARG A 42 -0.44 -20.84 13.77
N ILE A 43 -1.38 -19.92 13.51
CA ILE A 43 -1.35 -19.04 12.34
C ILE A 43 -0.09 -18.16 12.37
N HIS A 44 0.20 -17.52 13.51
CA HIS A 44 1.38 -16.69 13.70
C HIS A 44 2.67 -17.48 13.44
N ALA A 45 2.81 -18.67 14.03
CA ALA A 45 3.97 -19.52 13.82
C ALA A 45 4.12 -19.95 12.36
N GLY A 46 3.03 -20.36 11.70
CA GLY A 46 3.02 -20.74 10.30
C GLY A 46 3.48 -19.60 9.38
N ALA A 47 2.92 -18.41 9.58
CA ALA A 47 3.27 -17.21 8.83
C ALA A 47 4.75 -16.82 9.03
N MET A 48 5.24 -16.82 10.28
CA MET A 48 6.64 -16.51 10.58
C MET A 48 7.62 -17.54 9.98
N VAL A 49 7.24 -18.82 9.95
CA VAL A 49 8.04 -19.88 9.32
C VAL A 49 8.13 -19.67 7.81
N PHE A 50 6.99 -19.41 7.15
CA PHE A 50 6.96 -19.13 5.72
C PHE A 50 7.81 -17.90 5.39
N LEU A 51 7.59 -16.77 6.08
CA LEU A 51 8.30 -15.52 5.82
C LEU A 51 9.81 -15.68 5.98
N LYS A 52 10.24 -16.36 7.05
CA LYS A 52 11.66 -16.65 7.28
C LYS A 52 12.26 -17.50 6.15
N ARG A 53 11.50 -18.47 5.62
CA ARG A 53 11.94 -19.34 4.54
C ARG A 53 12.03 -18.59 3.22
N GLU A 54 11.00 -17.82 2.89
CA GLU A 54 10.96 -16.96 1.71
C GLU A 54 12.09 -15.94 1.75
N TYR A 55 12.25 -15.21 2.85
CA TYR A 55 13.26 -14.16 3.00
C TYR A 55 14.68 -14.72 2.95
N LYS A 56 14.91 -15.95 3.40
CA LYS A 56 16.22 -16.61 3.23
C LYS A 56 16.56 -16.83 1.76
N ILE A 57 15.58 -17.15 0.92
CA ILE A 57 15.77 -17.34 -0.52
C ILE A 57 15.97 -15.96 -1.18
N ILE A 58 15.11 -14.99 -0.85
CA ILE A 58 15.22 -13.62 -1.37
C ILE A 58 16.56 -13.00 -0.99
N ALA A 59 17.08 -13.23 0.22
CA ALA A 59 18.38 -12.70 0.64
C ALA A 59 19.53 -13.17 -0.25
N ILE A 60 19.49 -14.42 -0.75
CA ILE A 60 20.50 -14.92 -1.69
C ILE A 60 20.43 -14.11 -3.00
N PHE A 61 19.23 -13.92 -3.53
CA PHE A 61 19.01 -13.09 -4.72
C PHE A 61 19.50 -11.65 -4.52
N VAL A 62 19.12 -11.02 -3.41
CA VAL A 62 19.51 -9.64 -3.07
C VAL A 62 21.04 -9.52 -2.98
N VAL A 63 21.74 -10.47 -2.36
CA VAL A 63 23.21 -10.47 -2.30
C VAL A 63 23.82 -10.59 -3.70
N ILE A 64 23.29 -11.45 -4.55
CA ILE A 64 23.77 -11.60 -5.94
C ILE A 64 23.61 -10.28 -6.70
N VAL A 65 22.41 -9.69 -6.69
CA VAL A 65 22.14 -8.43 -7.38
C VAL A 65 22.97 -7.28 -6.78
N PHE A 66 23.12 -7.23 -5.47
CA PHE A 66 24.00 -6.27 -4.80
C PHE A 66 25.43 -6.36 -5.32
N LEU A 67 26.01 -7.56 -5.38
CA LEU A 67 27.37 -7.75 -5.89
C LEU A 67 27.48 -7.37 -7.38
N LEU A 68 26.49 -7.75 -8.19
CA LEU A 68 26.45 -7.35 -9.60
C LEU A 68 26.45 -5.82 -9.75
N LEU A 69 25.59 -5.12 -9.02
CA LEU A 69 25.53 -3.66 -9.04
C LEU A 69 26.82 -3.03 -8.49
N PHE A 70 27.40 -3.61 -7.44
CA PHE A 70 28.63 -3.11 -6.82
C PHE A 70 29.83 -3.16 -7.76
N PHE A 71 29.92 -4.19 -8.62
CA PHE A 71 30.98 -4.33 -9.61
C PHE A 71 30.68 -3.68 -10.95
N ALA A 72 29.39 -3.54 -11.33
CA ALA A 72 28.98 -2.98 -12.62
C ALA A 72 28.83 -1.46 -12.62
N LEU A 73 28.48 -0.84 -11.49
CA LEU A 73 28.25 0.60 -11.39
C LEU A 73 29.49 1.33 -10.86
N ASP A 74 29.75 2.52 -11.40
CA ASP A 74 30.86 3.37 -10.96
C ASP A 74 30.66 3.83 -9.50
N ASN A 75 29.45 4.29 -9.17
CA ASN A 75 29.12 4.65 -7.79
C ASN A 75 28.56 3.45 -7.03
N LYS A 76 29.43 2.85 -6.21
CA LYS A 76 29.10 1.73 -5.32
C LYS A 76 27.98 2.05 -4.34
N MET A 77 27.75 3.31 -3.99
CA MET A 77 26.67 3.69 -3.06
C MET A 77 25.28 3.38 -3.62
N SER A 78 25.10 3.32 -4.95
CA SER A 78 23.85 2.87 -5.58
C SER A 78 23.52 1.42 -5.21
N SER A 79 24.53 0.55 -5.09
CA SER A 79 24.33 -0.83 -4.62
C SER A 79 23.96 -0.88 -3.13
N VAL A 80 24.50 0.03 -2.32
CA VAL A 80 24.14 0.15 -0.89
C VAL A 80 22.70 0.67 -0.74
N ALA A 81 22.28 1.62 -1.59
CA ALA A 81 20.89 2.08 -1.66
C ALA A 81 19.94 0.94 -2.03
N PHE A 82 20.31 0.11 -3.01
CA PHE A 82 19.58 -1.11 -3.34
C PHE A 82 19.40 -2.04 -2.15
N LEU A 83 20.49 -2.33 -1.42
CA LEU A 83 20.41 -3.19 -0.25
C LEU A 83 19.53 -2.59 0.84
N ALA A 84 19.61 -1.27 1.06
CA ALA A 84 18.79 -0.58 2.06
C ALA A 84 17.30 -0.59 1.70
N GLY A 85 16.94 -0.34 0.43
CA GLY A 85 15.55 -0.40 -0.05
C GLY A 85 14.98 -1.81 0.08
N ALA A 86 15.78 -2.83 -0.23
CA ALA A 86 15.42 -4.23 -0.02
C ALA A 86 15.16 -4.55 1.46
N ILE A 87 16.07 -4.16 2.36
CA ILE A 87 15.92 -4.38 3.81
C ILE A 87 14.67 -3.67 4.35
N CYS A 88 14.44 -2.42 3.98
CA CYS A 88 13.27 -1.67 4.42
C CYS A 88 11.95 -2.31 3.93
N SER A 89 11.90 -2.82 2.70
CA SER A 89 10.73 -3.55 2.18
C SER A 89 10.45 -4.81 3.01
N LEU A 90 11.49 -5.63 3.27
CA LEU A 90 11.38 -6.82 4.11
C LEU A 90 10.93 -6.48 5.55
N MET A 91 11.46 -5.41 6.13
CA MET A 91 11.08 -4.96 7.47
C MET A 91 9.61 -4.53 7.53
N ALA A 92 9.10 -3.84 6.50
CA ALA A 92 7.69 -3.48 6.43
C ALA A 92 6.81 -4.73 6.47
N GLY A 93 7.12 -5.76 5.67
CA GLY A 93 6.44 -7.05 5.68
C GLY A 93 6.44 -7.73 7.04
N VAL A 94 7.58 -7.74 7.74
CA VAL A 94 7.69 -8.30 9.10
C VAL A 94 6.81 -7.55 10.10
N PHE A 95 6.85 -6.21 10.10
CA PHE A 95 6.08 -5.41 11.05
C PHE A 95 4.57 -5.55 10.82
N GLY A 96 4.14 -5.54 9.56
CA GLY A 96 2.75 -5.79 9.20
C GLY A 96 2.27 -7.16 9.61
N MET A 97 3.03 -8.21 9.27
CA MET A 97 2.67 -9.58 9.62
C MET A 97 2.58 -9.80 11.12
N GLN A 98 3.53 -9.28 11.90
CA GLN A 98 3.46 -9.38 13.36
C GLN A 98 2.20 -8.72 13.91
N ALA A 99 1.82 -7.56 13.39
CA ALA A 99 0.59 -6.90 13.82
C ALA A 99 -0.65 -7.68 13.38
N ALA A 100 -0.75 -8.09 12.11
CA ALA A 100 -1.91 -8.77 11.56
C ALA A 100 -2.21 -10.11 12.24
N THR A 101 -1.21 -10.99 12.30
CA THR A 101 -1.32 -12.33 12.90
C THR A 101 -1.63 -12.32 14.40
N LEU A 102 -1.36 -11.21 15.10
CA LEU A 102 -1.71 -11.05 16.51
C LEU A 102 -3.00 -10.25 16.70
N SER A 103 -3.53 -9.61 15.65
CA SER A 103 -4.77 -8.81 15.72
C SER A 103 -6.01 -9.62 15.35
N ASN A 104 -5.87 -10.73 14.61
CA ASN A 104 -6.97 -11.57 14.15
C ASN A 104 -7.85 -12.13 15.30
N ALA A 105 -7.30 -12.86 16.28
CA ALA A 105 -8.08 -13.38 17.40
C ALA A 105 -8.68 -12.28 18.28
N ARG A 106 -7.97 -11.14 18.41
CA ARG A 106 -8.46 -9.96 19.13
C ARG A 106 -9.66 -9.32 18.42
N THR A 107 -9.67 -9.37 17.09
CA THR A 107 -10.82 -8.93 16.28
C THR A 107 -12.01 -9.86 16.48
N ALA A 108 -11.80 -11.18 16.47
CA ALA A 108 -12.85 -12.17 16.74
C ALA A 108 -13.44 -12.01 18.16
N GLU A 109 -12.60 -11.85 19.17
CA GLU A 109 -13.04 -11.61 20.55
C GLU A 109 -13.77 -10.26 20.68
N ALA A 110 -13.31 -9.22 19.99
CA ALA A 110 -13.99 -7.94 19.97
C ALA A 110 -15.37 -8.02 19.31
N ALA A 111 -15.53 -8.84 18.26
CA ALA A 111 -16.83 -9.11 17.64
C ALA A 111 -17.78 -9.78 18.64
N ARG A 112 -17.31 -10.80 19.37
CA ARG A 112 -18.09 -11.49 20.41
C ARG A 112 -18.48 -10.59 21.58
N ALA A 113 -17.53 -9.85 22.15
CA ALA A 113 -17.73 -9.13 23.40
C ALA A 113 -18.36 -7.75 23.23
N TYR A 114 -18.15 -7.09 22.09
CA TYR A 114 -18.49 -5.68 21.89
C TYR A 114 -19.16 -5.37 20.54
N GLY A 115 -19.27 -6.35 19.65
CA GLY A 115 -19.89 -6.20 18.34
C GLY A 115 -19.02 -5.55 17.26
N GLN A 116 -19.63 -5.33 16.10
CA GLN A 116 -18.97 -4.93 14.85
C GLN A 116 -18.09 -3.69 14.97
N GLY A 117 -18.54 -2.62 15.64
CA GLY A 117 -17.78 -1.37 15.71
C GLY A 117 -16.43 -1.52 16.42
N ARG A 118 -16.35 -2.38 17.45
CA ARG A 118 -15.10 -2.65 18.16
C ARG A 118 -14.22 -3.62 17.36
N ALA A 119 -14.79 -4.65 16.75
CA ALA A 119 -14.07 -5.55 15.86
C ALA A 119 -13.40 -4.80 14.71
N LEU A 120 -14.16 -3.93 14.01
CA LEU A 120 -13.66 -3.05 12.97
C LEU A 120 -12.49 -2.17 13.47
N THR A 121 -12.60 -1.63 14.68
CA THR A 121 -11.55 -0.80 15.28
C THR A 121 -10.26 -1.59 15.51
N VAL A 122 -10.36 -2.82 16.02
CA VAL A 122 -9.19 -3.68 16.27
C VAL A 122 -8.52 -4.07 14.96
N ALA A 123 -9.31 -4.54 13.99
CA ALA A 123 -8.81 -4.92 12.68
C ALA A 123 -8.15 -3.74 11.96
N PHE A 124 -8.80 -2.57 11.93
CA PHE A 124 -8.23 -1.36 11.33
C PHE A 124 -6.93 -0.91 12.00
N PHE A 125 -6.87 -0.88 13.34
CA PHE A 125 -5.62 -0.49 14.01
C PHE A 125 -4.51 -1.52 13.80
N GLY A 126 -4.83 -2.82 13.75
CA GLY A 126 -3.90 -3.87 13.35
C GLY A 126 -3.33 -3.61 11.95
N GLY A 127 -4.20 -3.33 10.98
CA GLY A 127 -3.80 -2.99 9.61
C GLY A 127 -3.02 -1.69 9.52
N SER A 128 -3.30 -0.73 10.40
CA SER A 128 -2.61 0.56 10.40
C SER A 128 -1.14 0.51 10.81
N VAL A 129 -0.74 -0.52 11.56
CA VAL A 129 0.68 -0.79 11.84
C VAL A 129 1.41 -1.07 10.53
N MET A 130 0.79 -1.85 9.63
CA MET A 130 1.38 -2.11 8.31
C MET A 130 1.46 -0.84 7.48
N GLY A 131 0.36 -0.10 7.35
CA GLY A 131 0.34 1.11 6.54
C GLY A 131 1.32 2.19 7.00
N LEU A 132 1.38 2.45 8.30
CA LEU A 132 2.37 3.37 8.85
C LEU A 132 3.80 2.84 8.68
N SER A 133 4.04 1.54 8.82
CA SER A 133 5.38 0.95 8.60
C SER A 133 5.85 1.15 7.16
N VAL A 134 4.98 0.91 6.17
CA VAL A 134 5.26 1.12 4.74
C VAL A 134 5.64 2.58 4.47
N ALA A 135 4.78 3.52 4.86
CA ALA A 135 5.01 4.94 4.64
C ALA A 135 6.30 5.44 5.33
N SER A 136 6.50 5.00 6.58
CA SER A 136 7.57 5.45 7.46
C SER A 136 8.94 4.89 7.06
N LEU A 137 9.03 3.61 6.71
CA LEU A 137 10.30 3.00 6.24
C LEU A 137 10.72 3.56 4.89
N GLY A 138 9.77 3.87 4.01
CA GLY A 138 10.08 4.49 2.73
C GLY A 138 10.58 5.92 2.94
N LEU A 139 9.91 6.71 3.77
CA LEU A 139 10.36 8.06 4.14
C LEU A 139 11.70 8.06 4.88
N LEU A 140 11.91 7.10 5.78
CA LEU A 140 13.17 6.95 6.52
C LEU A 140 14.32 6.66 5.56
N GLY A 141 14.18 5.61 4.73
CA GLY A 141 15.22 5.19 3.81
C GLY A 141 15.51 6.25 2.75
N LEU A 142 14.48 6.73 2.06
CA LEU A 142 14.64 7.82 1.09
C LEU A 142 15.22 9.07 1.74
N GLY A 143 14.78 9.43 2.94
CA GLY A 143 15.29 10.59 3.69
C GLY A 143 16.78 10.50 4.01
N VAL A 144 17.28 9.32 4.37
CA VAL A 144 18.72 9.09 4.61
C VAL A 144 19.51 9.27 3.32
N PHE A 145 19.13 8.58 2.23
CA PHE A 145 19.85 8.70 0.96
C PHE A 145 19.73 10.10 0.35
N PHE A 146 18.57 10.75 0.50
CA PHE A 146 18.38 12.13 0.07
C PHE A 146 19.32 13.07 0.82
N TYR A 147 19.42 12.97 2.14
CA TYR A 147 20.29 13.83 2.95
C TYR A 147 21.76 13.76 2.53
N PHE A 148 22.27 12.55 2.26
CA PHE A 148 23.69 12.35 1.93
C PHE A 148 24.03 12.54 0.44
N PHE A 149 23.09 12.25 -0.47
CA PHE A 149 23.40 12.12 -1.90
C PHE A 149 22.65 13.09 -2.81
N ALA A 150 21.57 13.74 -2.36
CA ALA A 150 20.81 14.65 -3.22
C ALA A 150 21.64 15.81 -3.79
N GLY A 151 22.56 16.36 -2.98
CA GLY A 151 23.43 17.47 -3.40
C GLY A 151 24.69 17.06 -4.15
N THR A 152 25.03 15.76 -4.19
CA THR A 152 26.30 15.26 -4.72
C THR A 152 26.10 14.31 -5.89
N ASP A 153 25.36 13.22 -5.69
CA ASP A 153 25.04 12.23 -6.72
C ASP A 153 23.63 11.65 -6.49
N PRO A 154 22.57 12.32 -6.99
CA PRO A 154 21.20 11.87 -6.80
C PRO A 154 20.88 10.53 -7.48
N VAL A 155 21.72 10.05 -8.41
CA VAL A 155 21.53 8.75 -9.08
C VAL A 155 21.61 7.60 -8.08
N VAL A 156 22.34 7.78 -6.96
CA VAL A 156 22.40 6.80 -5.86
C VAL A 156 21.02 6.44 -5.32
N ILE A 157 20.10 7.41 -5.28
CA ILE A 157 18.75 7.24 -4.74
C ILE A 157 17.94 6.24 -5.60
N ASN A 158 18.24 6.13 -6.90
CA ASN A 158 17.57 5.20 -7.81
C ASN A 158 17.76 3.73 -7.39
N GLY A 159 18.92 3.41 -6.81
CA GLY A 159 19.19 2.08 -6.27
C GLY A 159 18.16 1.67 -5.21
N PHE A 160 17.70 2.61 -4.38
CA PHE A 160 16.72 2.35 -3.32
C PHE A 160 15.39 1.81 -3.85
N ALA A 161 14.83 2.45 -4.90
CA ALA A 161 13.60 1.98 -5.54
C ALA A 161 13.78 0.61 -6.20
N MET A 162 14.92 0.37 -6.86
CA MET A 162 15.23 -0.94 -7.45
C MET A 162 15.28 -2.07 -6.39
N GLY A 163 15.83 -1.76 -5.21
CA GLY A 163 15.85 -2.65 -4.06
C GLY A 163 14.46 -3.00 -3.57
N ALA A 164 13.61 -1.98 -3.39
CA ALA A 164 12.21 -2.16 -3.01
C ALA A 164 11.45 -3.09 -3.99
N SER A 165 11.61 -2.85 -5.30
CA SER A 165 10.91 -3.59 -6.37
C SER A 165 11.29 -5.06 -6.43
N SER A 166 12.58 -5.32 -6.23
CA SER A 166 13.13 -6.67 -6.22
C SER A 166 12.48 -7.53 -5.15
N ILE A 167 12.17 -6.98 -3.97
CA ILE A 167 11.52 -7.72 -2.89
C ILE A 167 10.04 -7.95 -3.19
N ALA A 168 9.35 -6.90 -3.64
CA ALA A 168 7.91 -6.94 -3.92
C ALA A 168 7.55 -8.07 -4.89
N LEU A 169 8.35 -8.26 -5.96
CA LEU A 169 8.13 -9.33 -6.93
C LEU A 169 8.09 -10.71 -6.28
N PHE A 170 9.09 -11.05 -5.46
CA PHE A 170 9.15 -12.37 -4.84
C PHE A 170 8.13 -12.52 -3.71
N ALA A 171 7.95 -11.51 -2.87
CA ALA A 171 7.00 -11.57 -1.76
C ALA A 171 5.54 -11.71 -2.25
N ARG A 172 5.17 -10.99 -3.32
CA ARG A 172 3.81 -11.07 -3.87
C ARG A 172 3.57 -12.39 -4.60
N VAL A 173 4.54 -12.87 -5.38
CA VAL A 173 4.42 -14.15 -6.10
C VAL A 173 4.49 -15.33 -5.13
N GLY A 174 5.47 -15.36 -4.23
CA GLY A 174 5.68 -16.45 -3.27
C GLY A 174 4.50 -16.56 -2.30
N GLY A 175 4.18 -15.46 -1.61
CA GLY A 175 3.01 -15.39 -0.74
C GLY A 175 1.70 -15.68 -1.48
N GLY A 176 1.53 -15.13 -2.68
CA GLY A 176 0.35 -15.32 -3.53
C GLY A 176 0.13 -16.77 -3.96
N ILE A 177 1.18 -17.49 -4.36
CA ILE A 177 1.11 -18.92 -4.68
C ILE A 177 0.71 -19.71 -3.43
N PHE A 178 1.28 -19.37 -2.27
CA PHE A 178 0.98 -20.07 -1.02
C PHE A 178 -0.50 -19.91 -0.62
N THR A 179 -0.99 -18.67 -0.50
CA THR A 179 -2.40 -18.41 -0.14
C THR A 179 -3.37 -19.04 -1.12
N LYS A 180 -3.25 -18.76 -2.43
CA LYS A 180 -4.26 -19.22 -3.38
C LYS A 180 -4.26 -20.73 -3.61
N THR A 181 -3.15 -21.42 -3.35
CA THR A 181 -3.14 -22.88 -3.36
C THR A 181 -3.87 -23.46 -2.14
N ALA A 182 -3.69 -22.84 -0.97
CA ALA A 182 -4.34 -23.26 0.27
C ALA A 182 -5.85 -22.97 0.24
N ASP A 183 -6.23 -21.74 -0.13
CA ASP A 183 -7.60 -21.24 -0.30
C ASP A 183 -8.39 -22.17 -1.26
N VAL A 184 -7.98 -22.27 -2.52
CA VAL A 184 -8.69 -23.09 -3.53
C VAL A 184 -8.78 -24.57 -3.13
N GLY A 185 -7.73 -25.13 -2.52
CA GLY A 185 -7.73 -26.51 -2.06
C GLY A 185 -8.70 -26.74 -0.90
N SER A 186 -8.71 -25.83 0.08
CA SER A 186 -9.56 -25.91 1.26
C SER A 186 -11.03 -25.73 0.90
N ASP A 187 -11.33 -24.74 0.07
CA ASP A 187 -12.68 -24.39 -0.31
C ASP A 187 -13.36 -25.44 -1.20
N LEU A 188 -12.64 -25.94 -2.22
CA LEU A 188 -13.21 -26.95 -3.11
C LEU A 188 -13.51 -28.26 -2.36
N VAL A 189 -12.54 -28.78 -1.59
CA VAL A 189 -12.74 -30.04 -0.87
C VAL A 189 -13.71 -29.87 0.29
N GLY A 190 -13.60 -28.78 1.05
CA GLY A 190 -14.46 -28.51 2.21
C GLY A 190 -15.91 -28.24 1.82
N LYS A 191 -16.14 -27.17 1.04
CA LYS A 191 -17.49 -26.68 0.77
C LYS A 191 -18.21 -27.51 -0.30
N ILE A 192 -17.51 -27.93 -1.35
CA ILE A 192 -18.14 -28.56 -2.52
C ILE A 192 -18.18 -30.09 -2.41
N GLU A 193 -17.08 -30.73 -2.01
CA GLU A 193 -17.01 -32.19 -1.95
C GLU A 193 -17.52 -32.76 -0.62
N ALA A 194 -17.08 -32.21 0.50
CA ALA A 194 -17.41 -32.70 1.85
C ALA A 194 -18.67 -32.06 2.45
N GLY A 195 -19.09 -30.89 1.95
CA GLY A 195 -20.26 -30.17 2.44
C GLY A 195 -20.13 -29.67 3.88
N ILE A 196 -18.90 -29.35 4.32
CA ILE A 196 -18.62 -28.73 5.62
C ILE A 196 -18.51 -27.20 5.46
N PRO A 197 -18.72 -26.42 6.54
CA PRO A 197 -18.53 -24.97 6.51
C PRO A 197 -17.14 -24.55 6.02
N GLU A 198 -17.07 -23.31 5.51
CA GLU A 198 -15.81 -22.60 5.27
C GLU A 198 -15.04 -22.43 6.58
N ASP A 199 -13.72 -22.51 6.56
CA ASP A 199 -12.86 -22.48 7.76
C ASP A 199 -13.12 -23.56 8.83
N ASP A 200 -13.84 -24.65 8.50
CA ASP A 200 -14.13 -25.69 9.46
C ASP A 200 -12.84 -26.39 9.97
N PRO A 201 -12.66 -26.57 11.30
CA PRO A 201 -11.42 -27.12 11.87
C PRO A 201 -11.14 -28.58 11.47
N ARG A 202 -12.10 -29.29 10.88
CA ARG A 202 -11.91 -30.64 10.31
C ARG A 202 -11.15 -30.61 8.99
N ASN A 203 -11.11 -29.47 8.31
CA ASN A 203 -10.42 -29.30 7.05
C ASN A 203 -8.92 -28.98 7.30
N PRO A 204 -7.99 -29.87 6.91
CA PRO A 204 -6.56 -29.67 7.19
C PRO A 204 -5.94 -28.48 6.43
N GLY A 205 -6.62 -27.94 5.41
CA GLY A 205 -6.14 -26.81 4.63
C GLY A 205 -6.34 -25.44 5.29
N VAL A 206 -7.28 -25.32 6.24
CA VAL A 206 -7.71 -24.03 6.82
C VAL A 206 -6.59 -23.29 7.53
N THR A 207 -5.71 -24.00 8.26
CA THR A 207 -4.55 -23.34 8.86
C THR A 207 -3.60 -22.77 7.81
N ALA A 208 -3.41 -23.46 6.69
CA ALA A 208 -2.56 -22.95 5.60
C ALA A 208 -3.23 -21.77 4.89
N ASP A 209 -4.55 -21.79 4.78
CA ASP A 209 -5.34 -20.71 4.20
C ASP A 209 -5.19 -19.42 5.02
N ASN A 210 -5.51 -19.47 6.31
CA ASN A 210 -5.38 -18.31 7.19
C ASN A 210 -3.92 -17.83 7.32
N VAL A 211 -2.93 -18.73 7.27
CA VAL A 211 -1.50 -18.34 7.14
C VAL A 211 -1.25 -17.60 5.83
N GLY A 212 -1.85 -18.09 4.75
CA GLY A 212 -1.86 -17.52 3.41
C GLY A 212 -2.22 -16.05 3.38
N ASP A 213 -3.33 -15.66 4.01
CA ASP A 213 -3.82 -14.27 3.96
C ASP A 213 -2.81 -13.29 4.57
N ASN A 214 -2.09 -13.74 5.60
CA ASN A 214 -1.02 -12.96 6.20
C ASN A 214 0.21 -12.86 5.28
N VAL A 215 0.67 -13.98 4.69
CA VAL A 215 1.91 -13.97 3.89
C VAL A 215 1.72 -13.33 2.52
N GLY A 216 0.59 -13.57 1.87
CA GLY A 216 0.26 -13.03 0.56
C GLY A 216 -0.33 -11.62 0.66
N ASP A 217 -1.43 -11.49 1.41
CA ASP A 217 -2.27 -10.29 1.35
C ASP A 217 -1.90 -9.21 2.37
N ILE A 218 -1.09 -9.52 3.38
CA ILE A 218 -0.42 -8.50 4.21
C ILE A 218 1.01 -8.26 3.74
N ALA A 219 1.89 -9.28 3.84
CA ALA A 219 3.32 -9.08 3.58
C ALA A 219 3.60 -8.75 2.11
N GLY A 220 3.03 -9.55 1.20
CA GLY A 220 3.16 -9.34 -0.25
C GLY A 220 2.56 -8.00 -0.70
N MET A 221 1.31 -7.72 -0.32
CA MET A 221 0.63 -6.47 -0.70
C MET A 221 1.38 -5.23 -0.17
N GLY A 222 1.90 -5.31 1.04
CA GLY A 222 2.60 -4.17 1.59
C GLY A 222 4.00 -3.97 1.03
N ALA A 223 4.68 -5.03 0.59
CA ALA A 223 5.90 -4.90 -0.21
C ALA A 223 5.62 -4.26 -1.59
N ASP A 224 4.49 -4.61 -2.21
CA ASP A 224 4.00 -4.07 -3.49
C ASP A 224 3.71 -2.56 -3.40
N LEU A 225 2.89 -2.14 -2.42
CA LEU A 225 2.64 -0.71 -2.19
C LEU A 225 3.87 0.06 -1.70
N TYR A 226 4.76 -0.59 -0.94
CA TYR A 226 6.04 0.01 -0.54
C TYR A 226 6.91 0.35 -1.74
N GLU A 227 7.05 -0.58 -2.69
CA GLU A 227 7.76 -0.28 -3.91
C GLU A 227 7.05 0.81 -4.72
N SER A 228 5.76 0.69 -4.99
CA SER A 228 5.05 1.68 -5.82
C SER A 228 5.21 3.10 -5.25
N TYR A 229 5.14 3.22 -3.91
CA TYR A 229 5.38 4.47 -3.19
C TYR A 229 6.81 4.97 -3.37
N CYS A 230 7.82 4.15 -3.10
CA CYS A 230 9.22 4.56 -3.25
C CYS A 230 9.58 4.87 -4.70
N GLY A 231 9.13 4.04 -5.65
CA GLY A 231 9.34 4.19 -7.08
C GLY A 231 8.78 5.52 -7.60
N SER A 232 7.57 5.90 -7.21
CA SER A 232 6.96 7.17 -7.62
C SER A 232 7.77 8.39 -7.14
N VAL A 233 8.24 8.36 -5.89
CA VAL A 233 9.07 9.43 -5.31
C VAL A 233 10.42 9.52 -5.99
N VAL A 234 11.08 8.38 -6.21
CA VAL A 234 12.39 8.30 -6.87
C VAL A 234 12.30 8.74 -8.34
N ALA A 235 11.24 8.37 -9.06
CA ALA A 235 11.00 8.86 -10.42
C ALA A 235 10.91 10.39 -10.45
N ALA A 236 10.16 10.99 -9.51
CA ALA A 236 10.06 12.43 -9.39
C ALA A 236 11.40 13.07 -9.02
N ILE A 237 12.18 12.49 -8.10
CA ILE A 237 13.53 12.97 -7.76
C ILE A 237 14.43 12.95 -8.99
N ALA A 238 14.46 11.85 -9.77
CA ALA A 238 15.30 11.71 -10.94
C ALA A 238 14.98 12.77 -12.01
N ILE A 239 13.69 13.02 -12.29
CA ILE A 239 13.29 14.07 -13.21
C ILE A 239 13.64 15.46 -12.62
N GLY A 240 13.33 15.70 -11.35
CA GLY A 240 13.62 16.96 -10.67
C GLY A 240 15.10 17.34 -10.67
N ALA A 241 16.00 16.35 -10.56
CA ALA A 241 17.45 16.53 -10.62
C ALA A 241 17.89 17.14 -11.97
N THR A 242 17.21 16.77 -13.06
CA THR A 242 17.51 17.26 -14.41
C THR A 242 16.81 18.58 -14.76
N MET A 243 15.66 18.88 -14.15
CA MET A 243 14.86 20.08 -14.46
C MET A 243 15.52 21.40 -14.05
N GLY A 244 16.25 21.38 -12.94
CA GLY A 244 16.88 22.58 -12.40
C GLY A 244 18.32 22.80 -12.84
N LEU A 245 18.83 22.03 -13.80
CA LEU A 245 20.21 22.15 -14.28
C LEU A 245 20.46 23.55 -14.87
N GLY A 246 21.62 24.12 -14.55
CA GLY A 246 22.03 25.45 -15.03
C GLY A 246 21.49 26.63 -14.22
N VAL A 247 20.63 26.40 -13.22
CA VAL A 247 20.19 27.44 -12.27
C VAL A 247 20.51 26.99 -10.85
N GLU A 248 21.36 27.75 -10.16
CA GLU A 248 21.86 27.40 -8.83
C GLU A 248 20.72 27.12 -7.83
N GLY A 249 20.78 25.97 -7.16
CA GLY A 249 19.81 25.55 -6.15
C GLY A 249 18.45 25.05 -6.66
N MET A 250 18.13 25.19 -7.96
CA MET A 250 16.80 24.82 -8.47
C MET A 250 16.59 23.31 -8.55
N ALA A 251 17.61 22.54 -8.96
CA ALA A 251 17.50 21.08 -9.04
C ALA A 251 17.14 20.49 -7.66
N MET A 252 17.81 20.96 -6.61
CA MET A 252 17.54 20.56 -5.24
C MET A 252 16.10 20.89 -4.82
N LYS A 253 15.59 22.09 -5.15
CA LYS A 253 14.19 22.46 -4.85
C LYS A 253 13.18 21.50 -5.48
N TRP A 254 13.38 21.09 -6.72
CA TRP A 254 12.48 20.15 -7.39
C TRP A 254 12.60 18.75 -6.79
N MET A 255 13.80 18.26 -6.54
CA MET A 255 14.00 16.95 -5.89
C MET A 255 13.39 16.88 -4.48
N MET A 256 13.38 18.00 -3.74
CA MET A 256 12.78 18.08 -2.41
C MET A 256 11.24 17.99 -2.43
N LEU A 257 10.59 18.39 -3.52
CA LEU A 257 9.13 18.48 -3.60
C LEU A 257 8.42 17.14 -3.36
N PRO A 258 8.78 16.02 -4.03
CA PRO A 258 8.15 14.73 -3.73
C PRO A 258 8.43 14.26 -2.30
N MET A 259 9.61 14.57 -1.72
CA MET A 259 9.91 14.29 -0.31
C MET A 259 8.96 15.05 0.64
N LEU A 260 8.65 16.30 0.34
CA LEU A 260 7.72 17.10 1.12
C LEU A 260 6.29 16.55 1.05
N PHE A 261 5.85 16.07 -0.12
CA PHE A 261 4.55 15.44 -0.26
C PHE A 261 4.42 14.20 0.61
N ILE A 262 5.43 13.33 0.62
CA ILE A 262 5.35 12.12 1.44
C ILE A 262 5.46 12.39 2.95
N ILE A 263 6.14 13.46 3.37
CA ILE A 263 6.11 13.93 4.77
C ILE A 263 4.69 14.35 5.16
N VAL A 264 4.05 15.24 4.39
CA VAL A 264 2.70 15.70 4.72
C VAL A 264 1.65 14.59 4.54
N GLY A 265 1.91 13.65 3.64
CA GLY A 265 1.11 12.46 3.41
C GLY A 265 1.14 11.47 4.60
N LEU A 266 2.33 11.25 5.19
CA LEU A 266 2.46 10.49 6.44
C LEU A 266 1.68 11.18 7.58
N LEU A 267 1.82 12.50 7.73
CA LEU A 267 1.09 13.26 8.76
C LEU A 267 -0.43 13.20 8.56
N ALA A 268 -0.90 13.38 7.32
CA ALA A 268 -2.31 13.25 6.98
C ALA A 268 -2.85 11.84 7.29
N SER A 269 -2.05 10.80 7.01
CA SER A 269 -2.39 9.41 7.32
C SER A 269 -2.51 9.18 8.83
N VAL A 270 -1.53 9.65 9.62
CA VAL A 270 -1.56 9.56 11.09
C VAL A 270 -2.79 10.23 11.67
N ILE A 271 -3.12 11.45 11.21
CA ILE A 271 -4.30 12.17 11.66
C ILE A 271 -5.57 11.41 11.28
N GLY A 272 -5.67 10.95 10.03
CA GLY A 272 -6.82 10.15 9.57
C GLY A 272 -7.02 8.88 10.40
N ILE A 273 -5.94 8.15 10.70
CA ILE A 273 -5.96 6.93 11.52
C ILE A 273 -6.41 7.27 12.95
N GLY A 274 -5.90 8.35 13.54
CA GLY A 274 -6.29 8.81 14.87
C GLY A 274 -7.77 9.19 14.97
N LEU A 275 -8.37 9.68 13.89
CA LEU A 275 -9.79 10.05 13.82
C LEU A 275 -10.71 8.85 13.54
N PHE A 276 -10.19 7.67 13.20
CA PHE A 276 -10.99 6.49 12.84
C PHE A 276 -11.96 6.06 13.94
N ASN A 277 -11.58 6.22 15.21
CA ASN A 277 -12.45 5.89 16.35
C ASN A 277 -13.79 6.65 16.36
N PHE A 278 -13.88 7.82 15.71
CA PHE A 278 -15.13 8.57 15.57
C PHE A 278 -16.04 8.00 14.46
N LEU A 279 -15.50 7.18 13.56
CA LEU A 279 -16.19 6.61 12.41
C LEU A 279 -16.65 5.16 12.65
N LYS A 280 -16.17 4.50 13.70
CA LYS A 280 -16.40 3.06 13.95
C LYS A 280 -17.87 2.61 14.07
N ASN A 281 -18.79 3.54 14.37
CA ASN A 281 -20.22 3.26 14.49
C ASN A 281 -20.98 3.43 13.17
N MET A 282 -20.30 3.83 12.09
CA MET A 282 -20.85 3.84 10.75
C MET A 282 -20.87 2.42 10.16
N LYS A 283 -21.48 2.25 8.99
CA LYS A 283 -21.28 1.03 8.19
C LYS A 283 -19.77 0.84 7.90
N PRO A 284 -19.21 -0.37 7.99
CA PRO A 284 -17.76 -0.57 7.89
C PRO A 284 -17.14 0.00 6.60
N GLN A 285 -17.77 -0.26 5.45
CA GLN A 285 -17.39 0.34 4.17
C GLN A 285 -17.32 1.87 4.26
N SER A 286 -18.37 2.51 4.78
CA SER A 286 -18.43 3.97 4.91
C SER A 286 -17.38 4.52 5.88
N ALA A 287 -17.09 3.81 6.97
CA ALA A 287 -16.06 4.21 7.93
C ALA A 287 -14.67 4.21 7.28
N LEU A 288 -14.34 3.15 6.54
CA LEU A 288 -13.06 3.01 5.84
C LEU A 288 -12.94 4.04 4.70
N SER A 289 -13.96 4.19 3.86
CA SER A 289 -13.95 5.19 2.77
C SER A 289 -13.84 6.63 3.32
N ASN A 290 -14.55 6.96 4.40
CA ASN A 290 -14.43 8.29 5.01
C ASN A 290 -13.05 8.53 5.61
N SER A 291 -12.39 7.50 6.16
CA SER A 291 -11.02 7.64 6.65
C SER A 291 -10.04 7.98 5.51
N LEU A 292 -10.20 7.35 4.34
CA LEU A 292 -9.43 7.68 3.13
C LEU A 292 -9.70 9.13 2.67
N TYR A 293 -10.96 9.56 2.66
CA TYR A 293 -11.31 10.93 2.28
C TYR A 293 -10.74 11.98 3.24
N ILE A 294 -10.79 11.73 4.55
CA ILE A 294 -10.21 12.63 5.55
C ILE A 294 -8.70 12.79 5.32
N ALA A 295 -7.97 11.67 5.21
CA ALA A 295 -6.53 11.70 4.95
C ALA A 295 -6.23 12.40 3.60
N GLY A 296 -7.01 12.11 2.56
CA GLY A 296 -6.84 12.70 1.24
C GLY A 296 -7.08 14.21 1.21
N ILE A 297 -8.14 14.71 1.87
CA ILE A 297 -8.43 16.15 1.96
C ILE A 297 -7.31 16.86 2.72
N LEU A 298 -6.86 16.31 3.86
CA LEU A 298 -5.74 16.85 4.62
C LEU A 298 -4.47 16.93 3.78
N PHE A 299 -4.18 15.87 3.01
CA PHE A 299 -3.04 15.82 2.10
C PHE A 299 -3.15 16.86 0.98
N ILE A 300 -4.32 17.04 0.36
CA ILE A 300 -4.55 18.07 -0.68
C ILE A 300 -4.30 19.47 -0.13
N VAL A 301 -4.87 19.78 1.04
CA VAL A 301 -4.71 21.09 1.68
C VAL A 301 -3.25 21.35 2.01
N ALA A 302 -2.55 20.38 2.61
CA ALA A 302 -1.13 20.51 2.92
C ALA A 302 -0.28 20.65 1.65
N SER A 303 -0.59 19.89 0.60
CA SER A 303 0.11 19.93 -0.68
C SER A 303 0.02 21.30 -1.34
N TYR A 304 -1.11 22.00 -1.24
CA TYR A 304 -1.25 23.37 -1.72
C TYR A 304 -0.21 24.31 -1.09
N PHE A 305 -0.06 24.27 0.24
CA PHE A 305 0.92 25.11 0.94
C PHE A 305 2.36 24.69 0.63
N VAL A 306 2.62 23.40 0.49
CA VAL A 306 3.93 22.87 0.08
C VAL A 306 4.33 23.43 -1.29
N VAL A 307 3.45 23.35 -2.29
CA VAL A 307 3.73 23.86 -3.63
C VAL A 307 3.90 25.38 -3.61
N LYS A 308 2.96 26.10 -3.00
CA LYS A 308 3.01 27.57 -2.89
C LYS A 308 4.32 28.05 -2.27
N SER A 309 4.82 27.36 -1.24
CA SER A 309 6.10 27.69 -0.62
C SER A 309 7.30 27.32 -1.50
N THR A 310 7.22 26.22 -2.24
CA THR A 310 8.33 25.72 -3.08
C THR A 310 8.56 26.62 -4.28
N THR A 311 7.47 27.07 -4.92
CA THR A 311 7.53 27.91 -6.12
C THR A 311 7.57 29.41 -5.81
N ALA A 312 7.59 29.79 -4.54
CA ALA A 312 7.67 31.19 -4.13
C ALA A 312 8.95 31.85 -4.65
N GLY A 313 8.80 33.00 -5.32
CA GLY A 313 9.92 33.78 -5.86
C GLY A 313 10.53 33.22 -7.16
N MET A 314 9.97 32.16 -7.76
CA MET A 314 10.37 31.70 -9.09
C MET A 314 9.80 32.64 -10.16
N SER A 315 10.62 33.02 -11.15
CA SER A 315 10.16 33.84 -12.27
C SER A 315 9.27 33.03 -13.22
N THR A 316 8.29 33.69 -13.85
CA THR A 316 7.41 33.07 -14.86
C THR A 316 8.22 32.50 -16.02
N GLU A 317 9.29 33.18 -16.43
CA GLU A 317 10.18 32.73 -17.49
C GLU A 317 10.87 31.40 -17.14
N TYR A 318 11.40 31.27 -15.93
CA TYR A 318 11.99 30.02 -15.46
C TYR A 318 10.96 28.88 -15.47
N LEU A 319 9.76 29.14 -14.93
CA LEU A 319 8.69 28.14 -14.86
C LEU A 319 8.27 27.67 -16.26
N ASN A 320 8.13 28.58 -17.22
CA ASN A 320 7.83 28.24 -18.60
C ASN A 320 8.95 27.39 -19.23
N ASN A 321 10.21 27.71 -18.97
CA ASN A 321 11.36 26.97 -19.50
C ASN A 321 11.42 25.52 -18.99
N VAL A 322 10.99 25.27 -17.76
CA VAL A 322 10.88 23.91 -17.20
C VAL A 322 9.52 23.24 -17.49
N GLY A 323 8.74 23.80 -18.41
CA GLY A 323 7.48 23.21 -18.88
C GLY A 323 6.30 23.34 -17.91
N MET A 324 6.30 24.33 -17.03
CA MET A 324 5.19 24.61 -16.11
C MET A 324 4.29 25.73 -16.60
N ILE A 325 2.97 25.53 -16.52
CA ILE A 325 1.99 26.56 -16.90
C ILE A 325 1.90 27.67 -15.86
N SER A 326 2.11 27.34 -14.58
CA SER A 326 1.98 28.30 -13.48
C SER A 326 2.77 27.84 -12.25
N PRO A 327 3.01 28.72 -11.27
CA PRO A 327 3.60 28.33 -9.98
C PRO A 327 2.81 27.23 -9.26
N LEU A 328 1.51 27.10 -9.52
CA LEU A 328 0.67 26.04 -8.95
C LEU A 328 0.61 24.77 -9.81
N GLY A 329 1.36 24.70 -10.91
CA GLY A 329 1.43 23.51 -11.77
C GLY A 329 1.57 22.21 -10.98
N PRO A 330 2.59 22.08 -10.10
CA PRO A 330 2.79 20.86 -9.31
C PRO A 330 1.64 20.54 -8.35
N PHE A 331 0.90 21.56 -7.88
CA PHE A 331 -0.28 21.36 -7.05
C PHE A 331 -1.41 20.72 -7.87
N TRP A 332 -1.62 21.18 -9.11
CA TRP A 332 -2.59 20.57 -10.00
C TRP A 332 -2.20 19.13 -10.34
N ALA A 333 -0.92 18.84 -10.58
CA ALA A 333 -0.44 17.49 -10.82
C ALA A 333 -0.71 16.54 -9.64
N VAL A 334 -0.34 16.92 -8.42
CA VAL A 334 -0.57 16.08 -7.23
C VAL A 334 -2.06 15.90 -6.94
N LEU A 335 -2.87 16.95 -7.16
CA LEU A 335 -4.33 16.90 -7.04
C LEU A 335 -4.97 15.94 -8.05
N LEU A 336 -4.52 15.98 -9.30
CA LEU A 336 -5.00 15.07 -10.35
C LEU A 336 -4.65 13.62 -10.02
N GLY A 337 -3.46 13.37 -9.46
CA GLY A 337 -3.03 12.06 -9.00
C GLY A 337 -3.94 11.46 -7.92
N ILE A 338 -4.19 12.21 -6.85
CA ILE A 338 -5.06 11.74 -5.77
C ILE A 338 -6.52 11.60 -6.22
N ILE A 339 -7.04 12.53 -7.05
CA ILE A 339 -8.39 12.42 -7.60
C ILE A 339 -8.51 11.18 -8.49
N ALA A 340 -7.52 10.90 -9.34
CA ALA A 340 -7.50 9.70 -10.16
C ALA A 340 -7.51 8.44 -9.29
N GLY A 341 -6.71 8.40 -8.22
CA GLY A 341 -6.73 7.30 -7.25
C GLY A 341 -8.10 7.11 -6.60
N MET A 342 -8.71 8.19 -6.12
CA MET A 342 -10.06 8.14 -5.53
C MET A 342 -11.14 7.68 -6.52
N LEU A 343 -11.06 8.12 -7.78
CA LEU A 343 -11.97 7.68 -8.84
C LEU A 343 -11.79 6.20 -9.16
N ILE A 344 -10.54 5.73 -9.30
CA ILE A 344 -10.23 4.30 -9.49
C ILE A 344 -10.78 3.48 -8.32
N GLY A 345 -10.60 3.95 -7.08
CA GLY A 345 -11.17 3.30 -5.90
C GLY A 345 -12.70 3.24 -5.94
N ALA A 346 -13.38 4.35 -6.26
CA ALA A 346 -14.84 4.39 -6.35
C ALA A 346 -15.40 3.50 -7.47
N ILE A 347 -14.72 3.45 -8.63
CA ILE A 347 -15.06 2.54 -9.73
C ILE A 347 -14.86 1.09 -9.31
N THR A 348 -13.75 0.80 -8.64
CA THR A 348 -13.45 -0.55 -8.15
C THR A 348 -14.48 -1.00 -7.13
N GLU A 349 -14.87 -0.14 -6.18
CA GLU A 349 -15.96 -0.39 -5.23
C GLU A 349 -17.27 -0.69 -5.96
N TYR A 350 -17.61 0.05 -7.02
CA TYR A 350 -18.82 -0.23 -7.80
C TYR A 350 -18.80 -1.64 -8.39
N TYR A 351 -17.68 -2.06 -8.98
CA TYR A 351 -17.55 -3.38 -9.59
C TYR A 351 -17.40 -4.53 -8.57
N THR A 352 -17.04 -4.26 -7.33
CA THR A 352 -16.75 -5.29 -6.30
C THR A 352 -17.71 -5.32 -5.11
N ALA A 353 -18.58 -4.31 -4.94
CA ALA A 353 -19.49 -4.24 -3.80
C ALA A 353 -20.94 -3.85 -4.15
N ARG A 354 -21.25 -3.56 -5.42
CA ARG A 354 -22.57 -3.05 -5.85
C ARG A 354 -23.19 -3.93 -6.94
N GLY A 355 -23.98 -3.31 -7.84
CA GLY A 355 -24.80 -3.99 -8.84
C GLY A 355 -24.07 -5.07 -9.69
N PRO A 356 -22.84 -4.85 -10.18
CA PRO A 356 -22.12 -5.86 -10.95
C PRO A 356 -21.93 -7.19 -10.22
N VAL A 357 -21.54 -7.19 -8.94
CA VAL A 357 -21.37 -8.42 -8.15
C VAL A 357 -22.69 -9.14 -7.95
N VAL A 358 -23.78 -8.40 -7.74
CA VAL A 358 -25.13 -9.00 -7.64
C VAL A 358 -25.50 -9.74 -8.93
N ARG A 359 -25.19 -9.18 -10.11
CA ARG A 359 -25.42 -9.86 -11.39
C ARG A 359 -24.58 -11.14 -11.55
N ILE A 360 -23.34 -11.15 -11.04
CA ILE A 360 -22.50 -12.36 -11.02
C ILE A 360 -23.16 -13.42 -10.13
N ALA A 361 -23.58 -13.03 -8.91
CA ALA A 361 -24.24 -13.93 -7.98
C ALA A 361 -25.56 -14.48 -8.55
N GLU A 362 -26.39 -13.66 -9.20
CA GLU A 362 -27.63 -14.10 -9.86
C GLU A 362 -27.36 -15.10 -10.99
N SER A 363 -26.26 -14.94 -11.73
CA SER A 363 -25.87 -15.89 -12.79
C SER A 363 -25.50 -17.29 -12.28
N SER A 364 -25.34 -17.45 -10.95
CA SER A 364 -25.13 -18.76 -10.32
C SER A 364 -26.32 -19.69 -10.39
N GLN A 365 -27.53 -19.16 -10.57
CA GLN A 365 -28.76 -19.94 -10.67
C GLN A 365 -28.78 -20.88 -11.89
N THR A 366 -27.95 -20.61 -12.90
CA THR A 366 -27.82 -21.41 -14.13
C THR A 366 -26.55 -22.26 -14.19
N GLY A 367 -25.79 -22.30 -13.09
CA GLY A 367 -24.63 -23.18 -12.88
C GLY A 367 -23.26 -22.49 -12.90
N PRO A 368 -22.17 -23.23 -12.67
CA PRO A 368 -20.83 -22.64 -12.56
C PRO A 368 -20.32 -21.96 -13.84
N ALA A 369 -20.70 -22.49 -15.02
CA ALA A 369 -20.24 -21.96 -16.30
C ALA A 369 -20.71 -20.50 -16.53
N THR A 370 -21.95 -20.19 -16.18
CA THR A 370 -22.53 -18.85 -16.34
C THR A 370 -21.96 -17.86 -15.33
N ILE A 371 -21.65 -18.29 -14.10
CA ILE A 371 -20.89 -17.49 -13.12
C ILE A 371 -19.53 -17.08 -13.71
N ILE A 372 -18.77 -18.04 -14.23
CA ILE A 372 -17.43 -17.80 -14.77
C ILE A 372 -17.50 -16.84 -15.96
N ILE A 373 -18.45 -17.05 -16.88
CA ILE A 373 -18.64 -16.17 -18.05
C ILE A 373 -19.02 -14.75 -17.60
N SER A 374 -19.97 -14.61 -16.67
CA SER A 374 -20.45 -13.33 -16.15
C SER A 374 -19.32 -12.57 -15.43
N GLY A 375 -18.60 -13.26 -14.54
CA GLY A 375 -17.46 -12.71 -13.81
C GLY A 375 -16.32 -12.27 -14.74
N PHE A 376 -15.97 -13.09 -15.73
CA PHE A 376 -14.96 -12.73 -16.71
C PHE A 376 -15.36 -11.51 -17.55
N ALA A 377 -16.61 -11.45 -18.01
CA ALA A 377 -17.13 -10.32 -18.77
C ALA A 377 -17.12 -9.02 -17.94
N ILE A 378 -17.57 -9.07 -16.69
CA ILE A 378 -17.56 -7.91 -15.77
C ILE A 378 -16.12 -7.50 -15.44
N GLY A 379 -15.19 -8.46 -15.28
CA GLY A 379 -13.78 -8.18 -15.12
C GLY A 379 -13.20 -7.38 -16.30
N LEU A 380 -13.49 -7.81 -17.53
CA LEU A 380 -13.10 -7.08 -18.74
C LEU A 380 -13.79 -5.71 -18.85
N GLU A 381 -15.03 -5.57 -18.42
CA GLU A 381 -15.74 -4.29 -18.39
C GLU A 381 -15.08 -3.31 -17.39
N SER A 382 -14.66 -3.82 -16.23
CA SER A 382 -14.16 -3.02 -15.09
C SER A 382 -12.90 -2.21 -15.39
N VAL A 383 -12.13 -2.57 -16.42
CA VAL A 383 -10.86 -1.89 -16.77
C VAL A 383 -11.06 -0.61 -17.57
N VAL A 384 -12.21 -0.43 -18.23
CA VAL A 384 -12.43 0.66 -19.20
C VAL A 384 -12.34 2.02 -18.52
N ALA A 385 -13.10 2.22 -17.44
CA ALA A 385 -13.13 3.50 -16.73
C ALA A 385 -11.81 3.81 -16.00
N PRO A 386 -11.14 2.87 -15.28
CA PRO A 386 -9.83 3.11 -14.69
C PRO A 386 -8.75 3.47 -15.70
N VAL A 387 -8.69 2.80 -16.86
CA VAL A 387 -7.74 3.15 -17.93
C VAL A 387 -7.98 4.58 -18.44
N PHE A 388 -9.23 4.98 -18.62
CA PHE A 388 -9.57 6.35 -18.99
C PHE A 388 -9.15 7.36 -17.90
N CYS A 389 -9.38 7.06 -16.63
CA CYS A 389 -8.92 7.89 -15.51
C CYS A 389 -7.39 8.06 -15.51
N ILE A 390 -6.63 6.98 -15.74
CA ILE A 390 -5.16 7.02 -15.82
C ILE A 390 -4.72 7.87 -17.02
N ALA A 391 -5.32 7.67 -18.20
CA ALA A 391 -5.00 8.45 -19.40
C ALA A 391 -5.26 9.95 -19.20
N MET A 392 -6.38 10.30 -18.57
CA MET A 392 -6.71 11.69 -18.23
C MET A 392 -5.75 12.26 -17.18
N ALA A 393 -5.36 11.47 -16.17
CA ALA A 393 -4.37 11.90 -15.18
C ALA A 393 -3.01 12.18 -15.82
N ILE A 394 -2.54 11.30 -16.73
CA ILE A 394 -1.30 11.50 -17.50
C ILE A 394 -1.40 12.78 -18.33
N TRP A 395 -2.45 12.94 -19.12
CA TRP A 395 -2.59 14.07 -20.03
C TRP A 395 -2.69 15.41 -19.28
N LEU A 396 -3.55 15.49 -18.27
CA LEU A 396 -3.76 16.73 -17.51
C LEU A 396 -2.54 17.09 -16.65
N SER A 397 -1.86 16.10 -16.05
CA SER A 397 -0.64 16.36 -15.28
C SER A 397 0.55 16.75 -16.18
N TYR A 398 0.63 16.18 -17.39
CA TYR A 398 1.60 16.59 -18.40
C TYR A 398 1.39 18.04 -18.82
N ILE A 399 0.13 18.47 -19.00
CA ILE A 399 -0.18 19.86 -19.33
C ILE A 399 0.32 20.79 -18.22
N THR A 400 0.18 20.42 -16.93
CA THR A 400 0.51 21.34 -15.83
C THR A 400 2.01 21.53 -15.59
N CYS A 401 2.82 20.47 -15.69
CA CYS A 401 4.26 20.48 -15.36
C CYS A 401 5.13 19.57 -16.25
N GLY A 402 4.68 19.22 -17.44
CA GLY A 402 5.36 18.26 -18.32
C GLY A 402 5.49 16.88 -17.68
N ILE A 403 6.58 16.19 -18.02
CA ILE A 403 6.88 14.83 -17.53
C ILE A 403 6.95 14.79 -16.00
N TYR A 404 7.46 15.85 -15.38
CA TYR A 404 7.50 15.95 -13.93
C TYR A 404 6.11 15.97 -13.29
N GLY A 405 5.13 16.58 -13.96
CA GLY A 405 3.74 16.54 -13.54
C GLY A 405 3.20 15.11 -13.48
N ILE A 406 3.57 14.25 -14.43
CA ILE A 406 3.18 12.83 -14.42
C ILE A 406 3.77 12.11 -13.20
N ALA A 407 5.06 12.35 -12.92
CA ALA A 407 5.72 11.77 -11.74
C ALA A 407 5.07 12.25 -10.43
N ILE A 408 4.80 13.55 -10.32
CA ILE A 408 4.12 14.15 -9.16
C ILE A 408 2.68 13.64 -9.01
N ALA A 409 1.97 13.36 -10.10
CA ALA A 409 0.66 12.70 -10.04
C ALA A 409 0.77 11.28 -9.44
N GLY A 410 1.80 10.52 -9.81
CA GLY A 410 2.11 9.23 -9.18
C GLY A 410 2.33 9.35 -7.67
N VAL A 411 3.16 10.32 -7.25
CA VAL A 411 3.38 10.63 -5.83
C VAL A 411 2.08 11.06 -5.13
N GLY A 412 1.23 11.81 -5.81
CA GLY A 412 -0.07 12.25 -5.27
C GLY A 412 -1.04 11.10 -5.04
N MET A 413 -1.08 10.12 -5.95
CA MET A 413 -1.93 8.95 -5.83
C MET A 413 -1.58 8.10 -4.59
N LEU A 414 -0.28 7.99 -4.27
CA LEU A 414 0.23 7.26 -3.11
C LEU A 414 0.64 8.16 -1.94
N GLY A 415 0.32 9.45 -1.98
CA GLY A 415 0.71 10.40 -0.94
C GLY A 415 0.20 9.99 0.44
N THR A 416 -1.00 9.40 0.48
CA THR A 416 -1.62 8.87 1.71
C THR A 416 -1.48 7.36 1.83
N VAL A 417 -0.40 6.74 1.32
CA VAL A 417 -0.19 5.28 1.36
C VAL A 417 -0.30 4.73 2.79
N GLY A 418 0.08 5.51 3.80
CA GLY A 418 -0.11 5.14 5.20
C GLY A 418 -1.56 4.79 5.53
N MET A 419 -2.52 5.61 5.09
CA MET A 419 -3.95 5.35 5.25
C MET A 419 -4.45 4.29 4.26
N THR A 420 -4.07 4.38 2.98
CA THR A 420 -4.53 3.43 1.95
C THR A 420 -4.17 1.98 2.30
N MET A 421 -2.93 1.74 2.72
CA MET A 421 -2.48 0.43 3.16
C MET A 421 -3.10 0.02 4.50
N SER A 422 -3.44 0.96 5.39
CA SER A 422 -4.16 0.64 6.64
C SER A 422 -5.53 0.03 6.36
N VAL A 423 -6.24 0.61 5.39
CA VAL A 423 -7.57 0.14 4.95
C VAL A 423 -7.46 -1.19 4.21
N ASP A 424 -6.47 -1.37 3.35
CA ASP A 424 -6.22 -2.64 2.65
C ASP A 424 -5.88 -3.77 3.64
N SER A 425 -4.92 -3.53 4.53
CA SER A 425 -4.45 -4.51 5.53
C SER A 425 -5.50 -4.89 6.57
N TYR A 426 -6.61 -4.15 6.67
CA TYR A 426 -7.70 -4.50 7.56
C TYR A 426 -8.41 -5.78 7.09
N GLY A 427 -8.51 -6.00 5.77
CA GLY A 427 -9.26 -7.10 5.17
C GLY A 427 -8.77 -8.47 5.63
N PRO A 428 -7.49 -8.82 5.40
CA PRO A 428 -6.95 -10.12 5.81
C PRO A 428 -7.01 -10.37 7.33
N ILE A 429 -7.03 -9.31 8.14
CA ILE A 429 -7.21 -9.43 9.60
C ILE A 429 -8.66 -9.79 9.95
N ALA A 430 -9.62 -9.22 9.23
CA ALA A 430 -11.04 -9.53 9.39
C ALA A 430 -11.37 -10.95 8.89
N ASP A 431 -10.78 -11.35 7.77
CA ASP A 431 -10.85 -12.70 7.19
C ASP A 431 -10.38 -13.75 8.21
N ASN A 432 -9.14 -13.63 8.68
CA ASN A 432 -8.60 -14.50 9.72
C ASN A 432 -9.41 -14.48 11.03
N ALA A 433 -10.07 -13.35 11.37
CA ALA A 433 -10.94 -13.29 12.53
C ALA A 433 -12.18 -14.17 12.34
N GLY A 434 -12.74 -14.22 11.12
CA GLY A 434 -13.79 -15.16 10.74
C GLY A 434 -13.31 -16.61 10.84
N GLY A 435 -12.14 -16.91 10.28
CA GLY A 435 -11.56 -18.25 10.34
C GLY A 435 -11.32 -18.74 11.77
N ILE A 436 -10.87 -17.86 12.66
CA ILE A 436 -10.74 -18.16 14.10
C ILE A 436 -12.10 -18.35 14.76
N ALA A 437 -13.11 -17.55 14.38
CA ALA A 437 -14.45 -17.68 14.95
C ALA A 437 -15.08 -19.04 14.64
N GLU A 438 -14.92 -19.52 13.40
CA GLU A 438 -15.41 -20.84 13.00
C GLU A 438 -14.63 -21.98 13.69
N GLN A 439 -13.30 -21.92 13.64
CA GLN A 439 -12.42 -22.94 14.26
C GLN A 439 -12.60 -23.04 15.79
N ALA A 440 -12.94 -21.94 16.46
CA ALA A 440 -13.20 -21.91 17.89
C ALA A 440 -14.69 -22.19 18.24
N HIS A 441 -15.52 -22.54 17.26
CA HIS A 441 -16.96 -22.79 17.42
C HIS A 441 -17.68 -21.66 18.18
N MET A 442 -17.36 -20.41 17.82
CA MET A 442 -18.00 -19.24 18.40
C MET A 442 -19.48 -19.15 17.95
N PRO A 443 -20.32 -18.38 18.66
CA PRO A 443 -21.72 -18.19 18.26
C PRO A 443 -21.84 -17.66 16.82
N PRO A 444 -22.86 -18.06 16.05
CA PRO A 444 -23.02 -17.66 14.65
C PRO A 444 -23.03 -16.15 14.42
N GLU A 445 -23.50 -15.38 15.40
CA GLU A 445 -23.53 -13.90 15.33
C GLU A 445 -22.10 -13.31 15.23
N VAL A 446 -21.09 -14.00 15.75
CA VAL A 446 -19.68 -13.60 15.60
C VAL A 446 -19.24 -13.78 14.16
N ARG A 447 -19.57 -14.93 13.54
CA ARG A 447 -19.26 -15.21 12.13
C ARG A 447 -19.97 -14.24 11.19
N GLU A 448 -21.25 -13.93 11.45
CA GLU A 448 -22.00 -12.91 10.68
C GLU A 448 -21.31 -11.52 10.73
N ILE A 449 -20.78 -11.12 11.88
CA ILE A 449 -20.02 -9.87 12.01
C ILE A 449 -18.73 -9.94 11.21
N THR A 450 -17.95 -11.03 11.35
CA THR A 450 -16.65 -11.15 10.66
C THR A 450 -16.82 -11.29 9.16
N ASP A 451 -17.82 -12.01 8.66
CA ASP A 451 -18.15 -12.10 7.23
C ASP A 451 -18.53 -10.72 6.66
N GLY A 452 -19.29 -9.93 7.43
CA GLY A 452 -19.61 -8.55 7.05
C GLY A 452 -18.38 -7.65 6.97
N LEU A 453 -17.37 -7.88 7.80
CA LEU A 453 -16.09 -7.18 7.74
C LEU A 453 -15.23 -7.71 6.58
N ASP A 454 -15.15 -9.01 6.39
CA ASP A 454 -14.38 -9.62 5.30
C ASP A 454 -14.91 -9.21 3.92
N ALA A 455 -16.23 -9.20 3.71
CA ALA A 455 -16.82 -8.72 2.45
C ALA A 455 -16.40 -7.27 2.11
N VAL A 456 -16.25 -6.42 3.13
CA VAL A 456 -15.71 -5.07 3.01
C VAL A 456 -14.20 -5.11 2.76
N GLY A 457 -13.48 -6.03 3.42
CA GLY A 457 -12.07 -6.33 3.20
C GLY A 457 -11.74 -6.66 1.75
N ASN A 458 -12.52 -7.55 1.13
CA ASN A 458 -12.42 -7.94 -0.27
C ASN A 458 -12.54 -6.73 -1.22
N THR A 459 -13.46 -5.82 -0.92
CA THR A 459 -13.62 -4.56 -1.66
C THR A 459 -12.40 -3.65 -1.48
N THR A 460 -11.90 -3.51 -0.24
CA THR A 460 -10.73 -2.67 0.04
C THR A 460 -9.44 -3.20 -0.55
N ALA A 461 -9.26 -4.51 -0.62
CA ALA A 461 -8.11 -5.15 -1.26
C ALA A 461 -8.12 -4.90 -2.79
N ALA A 462 -9.31 -4.93 -3.41
CA ALA A 462 -9.45 -4.56 -4.81
C ALA A 462 -9.12 -3.07 -5.04
N ILE A 463 -9.59 -2.18 -4.17
CA ILE A 463 -9.23 -0.75 -4.21
C ILE A 463 -7.72 -0.57 -4.09
N GLY A 464 -7.07 -1.23 -3.13
CA GLY A 464 -5.61 -1.18 -2.95
C GLY A 464 -4.84 -1.59 -4.20
N LYS A 465 -5.25 -2.70 -4.84
CA LYS A 465 -4.71 -3.13 -6.15
C LYS A 465 -4.93 -2.08 -7.25
N GLY A 466 -6.09 -1.42 -7.27
CA GLY A 466 -6.39 -0.32 -8.20
C GLY A 466 -5.43 0.87 -8.03
N PHE A 467 -5.13 1.26 -6.79
CA PHE A 467 -4.14 2.30 -6.47
C PHE A 467 -2.72 1.89 -6.89
N ALA A 468 -2.32 0.64 -6.61
CA ALA A 468 -1.02 0.11 -7.02
C ALA A 468 -0.87 0.15 -8.55
N ILE A 469 -1.83 -0.37 -9.31
CA ILE A 469 -1.78 -0.38 -10.78
C ILE A 469 -1.81 1.04 -11.36
N GLY A 470 -2.69 1.92 -10.85
CA GLY A 470 -2.78 3.30 -11.34
C GLY A 470 -1.49 4.09 -11.13
N SER A 471 -0.87 3.93 -9.96
CA SER A 471 0.39 4.61 -9.63
C SER A 471 1.58 4.00 -10.35
N ALA A 472 1.59 2.67 -10.55
CA ALA A 472 2.60 1.99 -11.34
C ALA A 472 2.59 2.46 -12.81
N ALA A 473 1.42 2.66 -13.42
CA ALA A 473 1.32 3.19 -14.78
C ALA A 473 1.92 4.61 -14.91
N LEU A 474 1.60 5.50 -13.97
CA LEU A 474 2.16 6.85 -13.90
C LEU A 474 3.68 6.83 -13.69
N THR A 475 4.14 6.01 -12.75
CA THR A 475 5.55 5.86 -12.38
C THR A 475 6.37 5.26 -13.51
N ALA A 476 5.87 4.22 -14.17
CA ALA A 476 6.54 3.58 -15.30
C ALA A 476 6.77 4.57 -16.46
N LEU A 477 5.76 5.39 -16.79
CA LEU A 477 5.91 6.42 -17.81
C LEU A 477 6.96 7.47 -17.43
N ALA A 478 6.94 7.93 -16.17
CA ALA A 478 7.94 8.86 -15.65
C ALA A 478 9.35 8.27 -15.66
N MET A 479 9.51 7.00 -15.26
CA MET A 479 10.79 6.29 -15.29
C MET A 479 11.30 6.07 -16.72
N PHE A 480 10.43 5.74 -17.68
CA PHE A 480 10.82 5.66 -19.09
C PHE A 480 11.32 7.00 -19.62
N ALA A 481 10.64 8.09 -19.28
CA ALA A 481 11.08 9.41 -19.66
C ALA A 481 12.45 9.75 -19.03
N ALA A 482 12.63 9.51 -17.73
CA ALA A 482 13.91 9.69 -17.04
C ALA A 482 15.04 8.85 -17.68
N TYR A 483 14.75 7.59 -18.02
CA TYR A 483 15.69 6.71 -18.72
C TYR A 483 16.10 7.30 -20.08
N THR A 484 15.13 7.73 -20.91
CA THR A 484 15.45 8.30 -22.23
C THR A 484 16.23 9.60 -22.16
N ALA A 485 16.07 10.40 -21.09
CA ALA A 485 16.85 11.59 -20.85
C ALA A 485 18.29 11.23 -20.46
N THR A 486 18.46 10.21 -19.61
CA THR A 486 19.76 9.78 -19.07
C THR A 486 20.63 9.07 -20.11
N VAL A 487 20.06 8.26 -21.01
CA VAL A 487 20.84 7.52 -22.03
C VAL A 487 21.32 8.41 -23.19
N LYS A 488 20.73 9.59 -23.36
CA LYS A 488 21.12 10.55 -24.41
C LYS A 488 22.32 11.42 -24.01
N THR A 489 22.60 11.51 -22.71
CA THR A 489 23.77 12.15 -22.12
C THR A 489 24.85 11.11 -21.90
#